data_AF-A0A820AKZ5-F1
#
_entry.id   AF-A0A820AKZ5-F1
#
_cell.length_a   1.000
_cell.length_b   1.000
_cell.length_c   1.000
_cell.angle_alpha   90.00
_cell.angle_beta   90.00
_cell.angle_gamma   90.00
#
_symmetry.space_group_name_H-M   'P 1'
#
loop_
_entity.id
_entity.type
_entity.pdbx_description
1 polymer ?
#
loop_
_entity_poly.entity_id
_entity_poly.type
_entity_poly.pdbx_seq_one_letter_code
_entity_poly.pdbx_strand_id
1 'polypeptide(L)'
;ACQIVTSNAILGVGLIYYYYRLLFIFFPISPILGSLMIRLQYMITDDFFTFLKLFVIFMISFGVAIAAVLYPHHSLNLDLFSKAFIFRGLMALFTREMANLKYQHGPCSINATTQTEREYACLRLSNGLSFKYDNPYAYKRYGIPSRNCNQTSWIAWFLLIQYFFLAKRFLVSLLTAMFGLTGARVQSQSQQIWLYDRYEILMEYAKRPRLPPPFIVISYIIMLITSCSSRCVLKLKEYTDKKNSSTIRILIQSIPIVIKNNDTDEFKNTSNEVIQNHSIFQRLLRCKPCEKNVNKSKLENSETNVYWKYKAKEFYAKIQEADEVKEKLDNLSKCTINMQKDIDILRKSLRYVSDRVLTSEKLLIDSQILLEKIHSIIKQDDKSLSVYQKFIHMLSRESLYIYTNEARFPVTERHIPWTASFDLYDPTIISLPKQHDCFQDSERLFVEVDLAIEPSVTTMTDITILLTDYRWNQIIESQLPDGKKIIIDRTTWIATSEDKTSSVYRLDNQLSIPLNSMGCTGVRGRGALIRWGPNKSVMIIITRWKKHHDQFAVIDGQRILETLVFKDKYTIGWKLPEAKILGIESPYGAICCSFYELAFKDSDSEHRFSFEESNMIKVKFYD
;
A
#
# COMPACT_ATOMS: atom_id res chain seq x y z
N ALA A 1 -38.70 -28.55 -5.93
CA ALA A 1 -38.59 -27.09 -5.66
C ALA A 1 -38.31 -26.80 -4.18
N CYS A 2 -39.17 -27.20 -3.22
CA CYS A 2 -39.02 -26.84 -1.81
C CYS A 2 -37.69 -27.34 -1.16
N GLN A 3 -37.26 -28.57 -1.44
CA GLN A 3 -35.98 -29.12 -0.95
C GLN A 3 -34.73 -28.39 -1.50
N ILE A 4 -34.80 -27.86 -2.72
CA ILE A 4 -33.71 -27.10 -3.34
C ILE A 4 -33.61 -25.71 -2.69
N VAL A 5 -34.75 -25.09 -2.39
CA VAL A 5 -34.80 -23.80 -1.69
C VAL A 5 -34.24 -23.94 -0.27
N THR A 6 -34.59 -25.00 0.46
CA THR A 6 -34.02 -25.25 1.80
C THR A 6 -32.52 -25.52 1.74
N SER A 7 -32.04 -26.29 0.75
CA SER A 7 -30.61 -26.53 0.57
C SER A 7 -29.83 -25.24 0.27
N ASN A 8 -30.35 -24.42 -0.65
CA ASN A 8 -29.72 -23.14 -0.99
C ASN A 8 -29.75 -22.15 0.18
N ALA A 9 -30.81 -22.16 0.99
CA ALA A 9 -30.87 -21.36 2.21
C ALA A 9 -29.81 -21.80 3.22
N ILE A 10 -29.63 -23.11 3.44
CA ILE A 10 -28.60 -23.65 4.34
C ILE A 10 -27.19 -23.31 3.83
N LEU A 11 -26.93 -23.48 2.54
CA LEU A 11 -25.66 -23.12 1.92
C LEU A 11 -25.40 -21.60 2.00
N GLY A 12 -26.43 -20.78 1.81
CA GLY A 12 -26.36 -19.33 1.97
C GLY A 12 -25.98 -18.92 3.40
N VAL A 13 -26.59 -19.54 4.41
CA VAL A 13 -26.23 -19.33 5.82
C VAL A 13 -24.79 -19.80 6.09
N GLY A 14 -24.38 -20.93 5.52
CA GLY A 14 -23.00 -21.43 5.61
C GLY A 14 -21.98 -20.47 5.01
N LEU A 15 -22.30 -19.85 3.87
CA LEU A 15 -21.46 -18.83 3.24
C LEU A 15 -21.34 -17.57 4.10
N ILE A 16 -22.44 -17.10 4.69
CA ILE A 16 -22.43 -15.96 5.61
C ILE A 16 -21.57 -16.26 6.83
N TYR A 17 -21.70 -17.44 7.42
CA TYR A 17 -20.86 -17.88 8.54
C TYR A 17 -19.36 -17.88 8.17
N TYR A 18 -19.03 -18.35 6.97
CA TYR A 18 -17.65 -18.31 6.48
C TYR A 18 -17.12 -16.87 6.39
N TYR A 19 -17.91 -15.92 5.88
CA TYR A 19 -17.52 -14.50 5.86
C TYR A 19 -17.36 -13.91 7.25
N TYR A 20 -18.25 -14.21 8.20
CA TYR A 20 -18.07 -13.78 9.59
C TYR A 20 -16.80 -14.33 10.19
N ARG A 21 -16.50 -15.61 9.97
CA ARG A 21 -15.25 -16.22 10.41
C ARG A 21 -14.02 -15.52 9.82
N LEU A 22 -14.05 -15.13 8.54
CA LEU A 22 -12.97 -14.36 7.92
C LEU A 22 -12.81 -12.99 8.60
N LEU A 23 -13.89 -12.29 8.89
CA LEU A 23 -13.83 -11.00 9.60
C LEU A 23 -13.19 -11.15 10.98
N PHE A 24 -13.57 -12.19 11.74
CA PHE A 24 -12.97 -12.49 13.05
C PHE A 24 -11.49 -12.89 12.97
N ILE A 25 -11.00 -13.38 11.82
CA ILE A 25 -9.57 -13.66 11.62
C ILE A 25 -8.81 -12.39 11.22
N PHE A 26 -9.33 -11.60 10.29
CA PHE A 26 -8.60 -10.44 9.73
C PHE A 26 -8.62 -9.20 10.64
N PHE A 27 -9.73 -8.95 11.34
CA PHE A 27 -9.88 -7.73 12.13
C PHE A 27 -8.90 -7.65 13.32
N PRO A 28 -8.66 -8.73 14.09
CA PRO A 28 -7.69 -8.71 15.20
C PRO A 28 -6.23 -8.57 14.78
N ILE A 29 -5.89 -8.82 13.52
CA ILE A 29 -4.50 -8.71 13.04
C ILE A 29 -4.08 -7.23 12.96
N SER A 30 -5.01 -6.34 12.60
CA SER A 30 -4.74 -4.92 12.49
C SER A 30 -4.77 -4.22 13.86
N PRO A 31 -3.79 -3.35 14.18
CA PRO A 31 -3.76 -2.62 15.46
C PRO A 31 -4.93 -1.66 15.66
N ILE A 32 -5.45 -1.10 14.56
CA ILE A 32 -6.54 -0.14 14.61
C ILE A 32 -7.88 -0.90 14.73
N LEU A 33 -8.10 -1.91 13.88
CA LEU A 33 -9.37 -2.64 13.83
C LEU A 33 -9.54 -3.62 15.00
N GLY A 34 -8.46 -4.21 15.51
CA GLY A 34 -8.55 -5.19 16.60
C GLY A 34 -8.97 -4.55 17.93
N SER A 35 -8.35 -3.42 18.30
CA SER A 35 -8.78 -2.67 19.49
C SER A 35 -10.18 -2.07 19.36
N LEU A 36 -10.65 -1.78 18.14
CA LEU A 36 -12.04 -1.41 17.87
C LEU A 36 -13.00 -2.58 18.10
N MET A 37 -12.64 -3.79 17.66
CA MET A 37 -13.46 -5.00 17.81
C MET A 37 -13.71 -5.32 19.29
N ILE A 38 -12.68 -5.24 20.14
CA ILE A 38 -12.81 -5.45 21.59
C ILE A 38 -13.76 -4.42 22.22
N ARG A 39 -13.62 -3.13 21.87
CA ARG A 39 -14.54 -2.09 22.32
C ARG A 39 -15.98 -2.37 21.90
N LEU A 40 -16.18 -2.78 20.66
CA LEU A 40 -17.49 -3.12 20.13
C LEU A 40 -18.10 -4.33 20.85
N GLN A 41 -17.31 -5.34 21.21
CA GLN A 41 -17.78 -6.49 21.98
C GLN A 41 -18.30 -6.08 23.37
N TYR A 42 -17.59 -5.21 24.08
CA TYR A 42 -18.06 -4.66 25.36
C TYR A 42 -19.32 -3.79 25.18
N MET A 43 -19.34 -2.91 24.17
CA MET A 43 -20.54 -2.11 23.85
C MET A 43 -21.75 -3.00 23.54
N ILE A 44 -21.56 -4.12 22.84
CA ILE A 44 -22.66 -5.06 22.54
C ILE A 44 -23.12 -5.77 23.82
N THR A 45 -22.17 -6.29 24.60
CA THR A 45 -22.50 -7.16 25.75
C THR A 45 -23.13 -6.37 26.89
N ASP A 46 -22.57 -5.20 27.22
CA ASP A 46 -22.97 -4.41 28.38
C ASP A 46 -24.10 -3.42 28.05
N ASP A 47 -23.97 -2.64 26.97
CA ASP A 47 -24.90 -1.56 26.64
C ASP A 47 -26.01 -1.99 25.69
N PHE A 48 -25.67 -2.68 24.60
CA PHE A 48 -26.65 -3.00 23.56
C PHE A 48 -27.74 -3.94 24.06
N PHE A 49 -27.40 -4.99 24.82
CA PHE A 49 -28.43 -5.87 25.37
C PHE A 49 -29.29 -5.17 26.45
N THR A 50 -28.69 -4.27 27.23
CA THR A 50 -29.43 -3.46 28.21
C THR A 50 -30.39 -2.50 27.51
N PHE A 51 -29.91 -1.83 26.47
CA PHE A 51 -30.72 -0.98 25.60
C PHE A 51 -31.81 -1.79 24.88
N LEU A 52 -31.50 -2.99 24.37
CA LEU A 52 -32.46 -3.83 23.65
C LEU A 52 -33.62 -4.23 24.56
N LYS A 53 -33.37 -4.53 25.84
CA LYS A 53 -34.43 -4.80 26.82
C LYS A 53 -35.37 -3.60 26.97
N LEU A 54 -34.82 -2.39 27.12
CA LEU A 54 -35.60 -1.14 27.20
C LEU A 54 -36.37 -0.88 25.89
N PHE A 55 -35.70 -1.06 24.75
CA PHE A 55 -36.25 -0.84 23.42
C PHE A 55 -37.41 -1.80 23.12
N VAL A 56 -37.28 -3.09 23.43
CA VAL A 56 -38.34 -4.08 23.20
C VAL A 56 -39.60 -3.75 24.00
N ILE A 57 -39.47 -3.36 25.27
CA ILE A 57 -40.62 -2.96 26.10
C ILE A 57 -41.34 -1.76 25.48
N PHE A 58 -40.58 -0.76 25.04
CA PHE A 58 -41.11 0.42 24.38
C PHE A 58 -41.83 0.06 23.06
N MET A 59 -41.19 -0.77 22.23
CA MET A 59 -41.75 -1.22 20.95
C MET A 59 -43.05 -2.01 21.14
N ILE A 60 -43.13 -2.89 22.15
CA ILE A 60 -44.36 -3.64 22.49
C ILE A 60 -45.49 -2.68 22.86
N SER A 61 -45.25 -1.75 23.77
CA SER A 61 -46.26 -0.78 24.21
C SER A 61 -46.82 0.06 23.05
N PHE A 62 -45.93 0.65 22.24
CA PHE A 62 -46.34 1.49 21.11
C PHE A 62 -46.94 0.68 19.96
N GLY A 63 -46.44 -0.52 19.68
CA GLY A 63 -46.98 -1.40 18.64
C GLY A 63 -48.41 -1.84 18.96
N VAL A 64 -48.73 -2.14 20.22
CA VAL A 64 -50.09 -2.45 20.67
C VAL A 64 -51.00 -1.21 20.55
N ALA A 65 -50.52 -0.03 20.96
CA ALA A 65 -51.28 1.22 20.86
C ALA A 65 -51.61 1.59 19.40
N ILE A 66 -50.64 1.48 18.49
CA ILE A 66 -50.84 1.75 17.06
C ILE A 66 -51.79 0.72 16.45
N ALA A 67 -51.63 -0.57 16.79
CA ALA A 67 -52.52 -1.62 16.29
C ALA A 67 -53.97 -1.40 16.73
N ALA A 68 -54.19 -0.98 17.98
CA ALA A 68 -55.53 -0.68 18.50
C ALA A 68 -56.19 0.52 17.79
N VAL A 69 -55.41 1.54 17.42
CA VAL A 69 -55.93 2.75 16.76
C VAL A 69 -56.16 2.54 15.25
N LEU A 70 -55.26 1.82 14.57
CA LEU A 70 -55.39 1.55 13.13
C LEU A 70 -56.35 0.40 12.81
N TYR A 71 -56.46 -0.60 13.69
CA TYR A 71 -57.22 -1.84 13.44
C TYR A 71 -58.21 -2.18 14.58
N PRO A 72 -59.19 -1.30 14.86
CA PRO A 72 -60.08 -1.46 16.02
C PRO A 72 -61.04 -2.66 15.96
N HIS A 73 -61.22 -3.30 14.80
CA HIS A 73 -62.24 -4.34 14.58
C HIS A 73 -61.68 -5.64 13.99
N HIS A 74 -60.36 -5.86 14.04
CA HIS A 74 -59.75 -7.07 13.53
C HIS A 74 -59.62 -8.15 14.61
N SER A 75 -59.80 -9.42 14.24
CA SER A 75 -59.63 -10.55 15.16
C SER A 75 -58.14 -10.74 15.50
N LEU A 76 -57.84 -11.08 16.75
CA LEU A 76 -56.48 -11.30 17.24
C LEU A 76 -55.91 -12.61 16.72
N ASN A 77 -55.47 -12.63 15.47
CA ASN A 77 -54.77 -13.76 14.86
C ASN A 77 -53.24 -13.57 14.97
N LEU A 78 -52.49 -14.67 15.13
CA LEU A 78 -51.01 -14.66 15.14
C LEU A 78 -50.42 -14.04 13.87
N ASP A 79 -51.13 -14.16 12.75
CA ASP A 79 -50.78 -13.56 11.48
C ASP A 79 -50.84 -12.03 11.50
N LEU A 80 -51.84 -11.45 12.19
CA LEU A 80 -51.93 -10.00 12.38
C LEU A 80 -50.83 -9.52 13.34
N PHE A 81 -50.58 -10.28 14.41
CA PHE A 81 -49.49 -9.97 15.34
C PHE A 81 -48.14 -9.93 14.60
N SER A 82 -47.80 -10.95 13.81
CA SER A 82 -46.55 -11.00 13.06
C SER A 82 -46.45 -9.88 11.99
N LYS A 83 -47.51 -9.66 11.21
CA LYS A 83 -47.51 -8.67 10.12
C LYS A 83 -47.57 -7.22 10.63
N ALA A 84 -48.38 -6.93 11.66
CA ALA A 84 -48.56 -5.57 12.18
C ALA A 84 -47.48 -5.16 13.19
N PHE A 85 -47.10 -6.05 14.11
CA PHE A 85 -46.15 -5.74 15.17
C PHE A 85 -44.69 -5.84 14.70
N ILE A 86 -44.30 -7.00 14.17
CA ILE A 86 -42.91 -7.31 13.83
C ILE A 86 -42.53 -6.68 12.49
N PHE A 87 -43.32 -6.92 11.44
CA PHE A 87 -42.91 -6.50 10.10
C PHE A 87 -43.16 -5.00 9.85
N ARG A 88 -44.27 -4.42 10.35
CA ARG A 88 -44.59 -3.00 10.10
C ARG A 88 -44.03 -2.05 11.15
N GLY A 89 -44.16 -2.37 12.45
CA GLY A 89 -43.63 -1.53 13.53
C GLY A 89 -42.10 -1.43 13.53
N LEU A 90 -41.41 -2.57 13.39
CA LEU A 90 -39.95 -2.63 13.41
C LEU A 90 -39.33 -2.10 12.11
N MET A 91 -39.89 -2.42 10.94
CA MET A 91 -39.37 -1.88 9.67
C MET A 91 -39.60 -0.38 9.55
N ALA A 92 -40.66 0.18 10.14
CA ALA A 92 -40.90 1.62 10.15
C ALA A 92 -39.76 2.42 10.82
N LEU A 93 -38.99 1.79 11.73
CA LEU A 93 -37.80 2.43 12.32
C LEU A 93 -36.67 2.59 11.30
N PHE A 94 -36.48 1.59 10.44
CA PHE A 94 -35.40 1.50 9.45
C PHE A 94 -35.74 2.12 8.09
N THR A 95 -37.03 2.31 7.77
CA THR A 95 -37.46 2.95 6.51
C THR A 95 -37.67 4.46 6.65
N ARG A 96 -37.58 5.17 5.53
CA ARG A 96 -37.81 6.63 5.43
C ARG A 96 -39.29 6.98 5.14
N GLU A 97 -40.05 6.03 4.59
CA GLU A 97 -41.41 6.27 4.10
C GLU A 97 -42.49 5.49 4.86
N MET A 98 -43.60 6.19 5.10
CA MET A 98 -44.86 5.68 5.68
C MET A 98 -45.72 4.95 4.66
N ALA A 99 -45.23 4.70 3.44
CA ALA A 99 -46.04 4.21 2.31
C ALA A 99 -46.71 2.86 2.62
N ASN A 100 -46.10 2.02 3.46
CA ASN A 100 -46.63 0.72 3.86
C ASN A 100 -47.61 0.76 5.06
N LEU A 101 -47.85 1.94 5.65
CA LEU A 101 -48.88 2.14 6.69
C LEU A 101 -50.25 2.52 6.09
N LYS A 102 -50.30 2.94 4.81
CA LYS A 102 -51.57 3.04 4.09
C LYS A 102 -52.10 1.64 3.87
N TYR A 103 -53.16 1.29 4.58
CA TYR A 103 -53.92 0.09 4.28
C TYR A 103 -54.57 0.27 2.91
N GLN A 104 -53.99 -0.35 1.89
CA GLN A 104 -54.66 -0.49 0.60
C GLN A 104 -55.71 -1.58 0.78
N HIS A 105 -56.88 -1.20 1.28
CA HIS A 105 -58.06 -2.07 1.22
C HIS A 105 -58.35 -2.38 -0.25
N GLY A 106 -58.46 -3.66 -0.59
CA GLY A 106 -59.42 -4.05 -1.63
C GLY A 106 -60.82 -3.66 -1.14
N PRO A 107 -61.73 -3.23 -2.03
CA PRO A 107 -63.06 -2.76 -1.62
C PRO A 107 -63.77 -3.84 -0.79
N CYS A 108 -64.32 -3.47 0.36
CA CYS A 108 -65.20 -4.34 1.15
C CYS A 108 -66.41 -4.74 0.29
N SER A 109 -66.39 -5.96 -0.25
CA SER A 109 -67.54 -6.56 -0.94
C SER A 109 -68.50 -7.11 0.10
N ILE A 110 -69.78 -6.78 -0.05
CA ILE A 110 -70.87 -7.22 0.82
C ILE A 110 -71.25 -8.69 0.53
N ASN A 111 -70.71 -9.27 -0.55
CA ASN A 111 -71.02 -10.62 -1.03
C ASN A 111 -69.74 -11.47 -1.13
N ALA A 112 -69.19 -11.85 0.02
CA ALA A 112 -68.04 -12.74 0.12
C ALA A 112 -68.51 -14.21 0.27
N THR A 113 -68.23 -15.06 -0.72
CA THR A 113 -68.65 -16.48 -0.70
C THR A 113 -67.50 -17.46 -0.44
N THR A 114 -66.25 -17.00 -0.54
CA THR A 114 -65.06 -17.81 -0.25
C THR A 114 -64.45 -17.49 1.13
N GLN A 115 -63.75 -18.46 1.72
CA GLN A 115 -63.18 -18.39 3.08
C GLN A 115 -62.13 -17.28 3.24
N THR A 116 -61.47 -16.88 2.15
CA THR A 116 -60.51 -15.77 2.07
C THR A 116 -61.16 -14.39 1.95
N GLU A 117 -62.39 -14.29 1.43
CA GLU A 117 -63.11 -13.00 1.35
C GLU A 117 -63.78 -12.62 2.68
N ARG A 118 -63.97 -13.58 3.61
CA ARG A 118 -64.53 -13.33 4.95
C ARG A 118 -63.59 -12.55 5.88
N GLU A 119 -62.28 -12.56 5.62
CA GLU A 119 -61.30 -11.80 6.42
C GLU A 119 -61.40 -10.28 6.22
N TYR A 120 -62.10 -9.82 5.18
CA TYR A 120 -62.30 -8.40 4.85
C TYR A 120 -63.76 -7.94 4.98
N ALA A 121 -64.66 -8.76 5.51
CA ALA A 121 -66.04 -8.36 5.73
C ALA A 121 -66.17 -7.51 7.01
N CYS A 122 -66.61 -6.25 6.88
CA CYS A 122 -67.08 -5.47 8.03
C CYS A 122 -68.15 -6.27 8.79
N LEU A 123 -67.96 -6.41 10.11
CA LEU A 123 -68.84 -7.18 10.99
C LEU A 123 -70.33 -6.86 10.74
N ARG A 124 -71.06 -7.87 10.25
CA ARG A 124 -72.52 -7.92 10.26
C ARG A 124 -72.92 -8.12 11.73
N LEU A 125 -73.54 -7.13 12.39
CA LEU A 125 -74.13 -7.37 13.71
C LEU A 125 -75.15 -8.50 13.58
N SER A 126 -74.85 -9.63 14.23
CA SER A 126 -75.81 -10.70 14.44
C SER A 126 -76.84 -10.19 15.43
N ASN A 127 -78.02 -9.84 14.94
CA ASN A 127 -79.31 -10.06 15.59
C ASN A 127 -80.38 -9.96 14.49
N GLY A 128 -81.19 -11.01 14.35
CA GLY A 128 -82.10 -11.23 13.21
C GLY A 128 -83.20 -10.19 13.04
N LEU A 129 -82.86 -9.02 12.50
CA LEU A 129 -83.82 -8.04 12.02
C LEU A 129 -83.45 -7.63 10.59
N SER A 130 -84.17 -8.21 9.64
CA SER A 130 -84.17 -7.80 8.24
C SER A 130 -84.83 -6.43 8.12
N PHE A 131 -84.05 -5.35 8.06
CA PHE A 131 -84.54 -4.04 7.63
C PHE A 131 -84.22 -3.83 6.15
N LYS A 132 -85.26 -3.92 5.31
CA LYS A 132 -85.29 -3.43 3.94
C LYS A 132 -85.09 -1.89 3.99
N TYR A 133 -84.24 -1.40 3.09
CA TYR A 133 -83.92 0.02 2.94
C TYR A 133 -85.17 0.86 2.64
N ASP A 134 -85.25 2.05 3.24
CA ASP A 134 -85.55 3.33 2.57
C ASP A 134 -85.70 4.46 3.60
N ASN A 135 -84.58 4.94 4.17
CA ASN A 135 -84.54 6.30 4.72
C ASN A 135 -83.08 6.81 4.93
N PRO A 136 -82.67 7.97 4.37
CA PRO A 136 -81.29 8.48 4.50
C PRO A 136 -80.93 9.01 5.90
N TYR A 137 -81.89 9.12 6.83
CA TYR A 137 -81.69 9.78 8.13
C TYR A 137 -81.52 8.82 9.33
N ALA A 138 -81.48 7.50 9.12
CA ALA A 138 -81.35 6.51 10.20
C ALA A 138 -79.94 6.37 10.81
N TYR A 139 -78.93 7.08 10.27
CA TYR A 139 -77.54 6.93 10.74
C TYR A 139 -77.28 7.51 12.14
N LYS A 140 -78.13 8.43 12.62
CA LYS A 140 -77.87 9.22 13.83
C LYS A 140 -78.37 8.57 15.13
N ARG A 141 -79.18 7.49 15.06
CA ARG A 141 -79.84 6.90 16.26
C ARG A 141 -79.32 5.53 16.71
N TYR A 142 -78.55 4.81 15.89
CA TYR A 142 -78.08 3.45 16.20
C TYR A 142 -76.55 3.27 16.22
N GLY A 143 -75.76 4.33 16.14
CA GLY A 143 -74.30 4.26 16.35
C GLY A 143 -73.57 3.28 15.42
N ILE A 144 -74.02 3.12 14.17
CA ILE A 144 -73.36 2.26 13.18
C ILE A 144 -72.26 3.09 12.49
N PRO A 145 -70.97 2.66 12.49
CA PRO A 145 -69.91 3.44 11.87
C PRO A 145 -70.04 3.45 10.34
N SER A 146 -69.84 4.63 9.76
CA SER A 146 -69.91 4.89 8.32
C SER A 146 -68.80 4.17 7.53
N ARG A 147 -69.05 3.92 6.23
CA ARG A 147 -68.14 3.26 5.27
C ARG A 147 -66.77 3.93 5.09
N ASN A 148 -66.57 5.12 5.64
CA ASN A 148 -65.27 5.77 5.71
C ASN A 148 -64.93 5.99 7.19
N CYS A 149 -64.45 4.95 7.87
CA CYS A 149 -63.55 5.21 8.99
C CYS A 149 -62.35 5.94 8.40
N ASN A 150 -62.28 7.26 8.59
CA ASN A 150 -61.06 8.00 8.32
C ASN A 150 -59.99 7.42 9.24
N GLN A 151 -59.24 6.43 8.74
CA GLN A 151 -58.14 5.77 9.45
C GLN A 151 -56.97 6.74 9.75
N THR A 152 -57.12 8.00 9.39
CA THR A 152 -56.24 9.13 9.67
C THR A 152 -56.86 10.10 10.68
N SER A 153 -57.25 9.59 11.84
CA SER A 153 -57.54 10.48 12.99
C SER A 153 -56.28 11.28 13.34
N TRP A 154 -56.44 12.56 13.72
CA TRP A 154 -55.34 13.39 14.20
C TRP A 154 -54.60 12.75 15.39
N ILE A 155 -55.30 11.92 16.17
CA ILE A 155 -54.74 11.11 17.26
C ILE A 155 -53.76 10.05 16.73
N ALA A 156 -54.07 9.40 15.60
CA ALA A 156 -53.17 8.43 14.97
C ALA A 156 -51.88 9.12 14.47
N TRP A 157 -52.02 10.30 13.85
CA TRP A 157 -50.88 11.13 13.45
C TRP A 157 -50.05 11.59 14.64
N PHE A 158 -50.69 12.01 15.73
CA PHE A 158 -50.01 12.42 16.95
C PHE A 158 -49.22 11.25 17.58
N LEU A 159 -49.85 10.08 17.74
CA LEU A 159 -49.19 8.88 18.27
C LEU A 159 -48.02 8.43 17.39
N LEU A 160 -48.15 8.56 16.08
CA LEU A 160 -47.09 8.22 15.13
C LEU A 160 -45.93 9.21 15.22
N ILE A 161 -46.19 10.52 15.29
CA ILE A 161 -45.14 11.54 15.49
C ILE A 161 -44.42 11.31 16.82
N GLN A 162 -45.17 11.04 17.89
CA GLN A 162 -44.62 10.73 19.21
C GLN A 162 -43.75 9.46 19.16
N TYR A 163 -44.19 8.42 18.46
CA TYR A 163 -43.44 7.19 18.25
C TYR A 163 -42.11 7.45 17.53
N PHE A 164 -42.11 8.19 16.42
CA PHE A 164 -40.87 8.50 15.70
C PHE A 164 -39.92 9.37 16.53
N PHE A 165 -40.46 10.33 17.28
CA PHE A 165 -39.63 11.15 18.17
C PHE A 165 -38.96 10.27 19.23
N LEU A 166 -39.73 9.43 19.93
CA LEU A 166 -39.20 8.60 21.01
C LEU A 166 -38.31 7.44 20.48
N ALA A 167 -38.78 6.66 19.52
CA ALA A 167 -38.06 5.49 19.02
C ALA A 167 -36.85 5.85 18.13
N LYS A 168 -37.01 6.84 17.24
CA LYS A 168 -35.99 7.15 16.22
C LYS A 168 -35.06 8.30 16.61
N ARG A 169 -35.51 9.27 17.41
CA ARG A 169 -34.66 10.39 17.86
C ARG A 169 -34.13 10.18 19.27
N PHE A 170 -34.99 9.87 20.23
CA PHE A 170 -34.59 9.76 21.63
C PHE A 170 -33.79 8.48 21.92
N LEU A 171 -34.33 7.30 21.61
CA LEU A 171 -33.67 6.02 21.91
C LEU A 171 -32.35 5.84 21.13
N VAL A 172 -32.28 6.27 19.86
CA VAL A 172 -31.03 6.20 19.07
C VAL A 172 -29.95 7.14 19.64
N SER A 173 -30.34 8.34 20.08
CA SER A 173 -29.40 9.27 20.75
C SER A 173 -28.94 8.73 22.10
N LEU A 174 -29.82 8.07 22.85
CA LEU A 174 -29.46 7.38 24.10
C LEU A 174 -28.46 6.25 23.86
N LEU A 175 -28.68 5.40 22.85
CA LEU A 175 -27.76 4.34 22.47
C LEU A 175 -26.39 4.90 22.08
N THR A 176 -26.38 5.99 21.30
CA THR A 176 -25.14 6.67 20.88
C THR A 176 -24.37 7.22 22.09
N ALA A 177 -25.08 7.80 23.06
CA ALA A 177 -24.48 8.30 24.29
C ALA A 177 -23.93 7.16 25.17
N MET A 178 -24.66 6.06 25.34
CA MET A 178 -24.18 4.88 26.09
C MET A 178 -22.92 4.28 25.46
N PHE A 179 -22.94 4.03 24.15
CA PHE A 179 -21.76 3.56 23.42
C PHE A 179 -20.59 4.53 23.52
N GLY A 180 -20.84 5.84 23.48
CA GLY A 180 -19.79 6.86 23.68
C GLY A 180 -19.13 6.77 25.06
N LEU A 181 -19.93 6.61 26.12
CA LEU A 181 -19.44 6.49 27.50
C LEU A 181 -18.62 5.20 27.71
N THR A 182 -19.15 4.06 27.29
CA THR A 182 -18.45 2.76 27.43
C THR A 182 -17.23 2.70 26.53
N GLY A 183 -17.30 3.26 25.32
CA GLY A 183 -16.15 3.39 24.43
C GLY A 183 -15.01 4.19 25.03
N ALA A 184 -15.30 5.32 25.67
CA ALA A 184 -14.30 6.12 26.36
C ALA A 184 -13.71 5.39 27.58
N ARG A 185 -14.55 4.69 28.35
CA ARG A 185 -14.14 3.92 29.54
C ARG A 185 -13.20 2.76 29.18
N VAL A 186 -13.51 2.03 28.12
CA VAL A 186 -12.80 0.80 27.72
C VAL A 186 -11.62 1.10 26.77
N GLN A 187 -11.44 2.35 26.33
CA GLN A 187 -10.41 2.75 25.35
C GLN A 187 -9.00 2.29 25.74
N SER A 188 -8.55 2.59 26.96
CA SER A 188 -7.19 2.27 27.42
C SER A 188 -6.99 0.76 27.68
N GLN A 189 -8.01 0.10 28.23
CA GLN A 189 -7.97 -1.33 28.56
C GLN A 189 -8.06 -2.21 27.31
N SER A 190 -8.82 -1.80 26.30
CA SER A 190 -9.03 -2.56 25.05
C SER A 190 -7.74 -2.83 24.28
N GLN A 191 -6.77 -1.92 24.35
CA GLN A 191 -5.48 -2.09 23.66
C GLN A 191 -4.65 -3.22 24.29
N GLN A 192 -4.68 -3.35 25.61
CA GLN A 192 -3.95 -4.40 26.33
C GLN A 192 -4.59 -5.77 26.11
N ILE A 193 -5.91 -5.84 26.16
CA ILE A 193 -6.67 -7.06 25.87
C ILE A 193 -6.41 -7.52 24.43
N TRP A 194 -6.48 -6.59 23.47
CA TRP A 194 -6.19 -6.89 22.07
C TRP A 194 -4.77 -7.43 21.86
N LEU A 195 -3.76 -6.90 22.55
CA LEU A 195 -2.38 -7.40 22.46
C LEU A 195 -2.28 -8.86 22.93
N TYR A 196 -3.02 -9.22 23.98
CA TYR A 196 -3.10 -10.59 24.49
C TYR A 196 -3.78 -11.53 23.49
N ASP A 197 -4.96 -11.15 22.98
CA ASP A 197 -5.70 -11.95 22.00
C ASP A 197 -4.92 -12.12 20.69
N ARG A 198 -4.21 -11.07 20.26
CA ARG A 198 -3.35 -11.13 19.09
C ARG A 198 -2.20 -12.12 19.27
N TYR A 199 -1.62 -12.20 20.46
CA TYR A 199 -0.55 -13.15 20.73
C TYR A 199 -1.02 -14.59 20.56
N GLU A 200 -2.22 -14.93 21.05
CA GLU A 200 -2.80 -16.25 20.88
C GLU A 200 -2.96 -16.63 19.40
N ILE A 201 -3.51 -15.72 18.59
CA ILE A 201 -3.66 -15.90 17.14
C ILE A 201 -2.31 -16.10 16.48
N LEU A 202 -1.32 -15.26 16.78
CA LEU A 202 0.02 -15.36 16.21
C LEU A 202 0.68 -16.70 16.55
N MET A 203 0.52 -17.17 17.79
CA MET A 203 1.04 -18.47 18.22
C MET A 203 0.34 -19.64 17.52
N GLU A 204 -0.95 -19.53 17.24
CA GLU A 204 -1.67 -20.54 16.45
C GLU A 204 -1.15 -20.60 15.01
N TYR A 205 -0.99 -19.46 14.34
CA TYR A 205 -0.46 -19.40 12.97
C TYR A 205 1.01 -19.85 12.88
N ALA A 206 1.83 -19.54 13.88
CA ALA A 206 3.21 -20.00 13.93
C ALA A 206 3.34 -21.53 14.00
N LYS A 207 2.36 -22.20 14.64
CA LYS A 207 2.32 -23.67 14.75
C LYS A 207 1.78 -24.37 13.50
N ARG A 208 1.14 -23.65 12.56
CA ARG A 208 0.53 -24.25 11.37
C ARG A 208 1.59 -24.68 10.34
N PRO A 209 1.34 -25.76 9.58
CA PRO A 209 2.23 -26.16 8.49
C PRO A 209 2.26 -25.09 7.38
N ARG A 210 3.39 -24.99 6.69
CA ARG A 210 3.73 -23.88 5.77
C ARG A 210 2.93 -23.86 4.46
N LEU A 211 2.36 -25.00 4.07
CA LEU A 211 1.67 -25.12 2.78
C LEU A 211 0.29 -24.45 2.83
N PRO A 212 -0.15 -23.80 1.73
CA PRO A 212 -1.48 -23.21 1.67
C PRO A 212 -2.58 -24.27 1.83
N PRO A 213 -3.80 -23.89 2.24
CA PRO A 213 -4.91 -24.83 2.48
C PRO A 213 -5.13 -25.94 1.44
N PRO A 214 -5.09 -25.70 0.11
CA PRO A 214 -5.21 -26.79 -0.87
C PRO A 214 -4.09 -27.84 -0.78
N PHE A 215 -2.87 -27.45 -0.40
CA PHE A 215 -1.69 -28.33 -0.32
C PHE A 215 -1.37 -28.77 1.11
N ILE A 216 -2.12 -28.33 2.11
CA ILE A 216 -1.89 -28.66 3.53
C ILE A 216 -2.03 -30.17 3.79
N VAL A 217 -2.85 -30.84 2.99
CA VAL A 217 -3.06 -32.30 3.05
C VAL A 217 -1.73 -33.05 2.84
N ILE A 218 -0.89 -32.58 1.92
CA ILE A 218 0.43 -33.17 1.66
C ILE A 218 1.33 -33.04 2.90
N SER A 219 1.29 -31.91 3.59
CA SER A 219 2.04 -31.70 4.84
C SER A 219 1.62 -32.67 5.94
N TYR A 220 0.30 -32.91 6.09
CA TYR A 220 -0.21 -33.85 7.09
C TYR A 220 0.11 -35.30 6.72
N ILE A 221 0.07 -35.67 5.44
CA ILE A 221 0.49 -37.00 4.96
C ILE A 221 1.97 -37.24 5.28
N ILE A 222 2.85 -36.27 5.01
CA ILE A 222 4.28 -36.37 5.35
C ILE A 222 4.49 -36.47 6.87
N MET A 223 3.76 -35.69 7.67
CA MET A 223 3.79 -35.79 9.15
C MET A 223 3.33 -37.16 9.65
N LEU A 224 2.32 -37.76 9.04
CA LEU A 224 1.83 -39.09 9.39
C LEU A 224 2.84 -40.19 9.02
N ILE A 225 3.42 -40.13 7.81
CA ILE A 225 4.45 -41.08 7.35
C ILE A 225 5.70 -41.02 8.23
N THR A 226 6.16 -39.82 8.57
CA THR A 226 7.33 -39.61 9.44
C THR A 226 7.07 -40.00 10.90
N SER A 227 5.84 -39.83 11.40
CA SER A 227 5.43 -40.28 12.74
C SER A 227 5.30 -41.80 12.84
N CYS A 228 4.99 -42.51 11.75
CA CYS A 228 4.92 -43.96 11.70
C CYS A 228 6.31 -44.62 11.75
N SER A 229 7.37 -43.89 11.37
CA SER A 229 8.76 -44.33 11.52
C SER A 229 9.29 -44.02 12.94
N SER A 230 9.35 -45.04 13.80
CA SER A 230 9.60 -44.93 15.25
C SER A 230 10.93 -44.26 15.64
N ARG A 231 11.91 -44.13 14.72
CA ARG A 231 13.19 -43.44 14.95
C ARG A 231 13.16 -41.92 14.70
N CYS A 232 12.11 -41.38 14.08
CA CYS A 232 12.03 -39.95 13.72
C CYS A 232 11.17 -39.09 14.67
N VAL A 233 10.37 -39.71 15.55
CA VAL A 233 9.47 -39.00 16.48
C VAL A 233 10.25 -38.10 17.46
N LEU A 234 11.46 -38.51 17.87
CA LEU A 234 12.33 -37.70 18.74
C LEU A 234 12.99 -36.54 17.99
N LYS A 235 13.42 -36.74 16.73
CA LYS A 235 14.09 -35.70 15.92
C LYS A 235 13.15 -34.61 15.43
N LEU A 236 11.88 -34.93 15.12
CA LEU A 236 10.90 -33.93 14.68
C LEU A 236 10.37 -33.08 15.83
N LYS A 237 10.20 -33.66 17.03
CA LYS A 237 9.82 -32.91 18.25
C LYS A 237 10.94 -31.97 18.70
N GLU A 238 12.20 -32.41 18.68
CA GLU A 238 13.36 -31.52 18.85
C GLU A 238 13.47 -30.45 17.76
N TYR A 239 13.14 -30.76 16.50
CA TYR A 239 13.22 -29.81 15.39
C TYR A 239 12.10 -28.76 15.43
N THR A 240 10.88 -29.12 15.85
CA THR A 240 9.77 -28.16 16.02
C THR A 240 9.95 -27.29 17.27
N ASP A 241 10.44 -27.83 18.39
CA ASP A 241 10.74 -27.04 19.59
C ASP A 241 11.97 -26.14 19.42
N LYS A 242 13.06 -26.59 18.77
CA LYS A 242 14.19 -25.71 18.42
C LYS A 242 13.80 -24.60 17.46
N LYS A 243 12.89 -24.88 16.52
CA LYS A 243 12.45 -23.91 15.51
C LYS A 243 11.54 -22.83 16.09
N ASN A 244 10.55 -23.21 16.89
CA ASN A 244 9.71 -22.25 17.62
C ASN A 244 10.55 -21.42 18.61
N SER A 245 11.53 -22.05 19.28
CA SER A 245 12.50 -21.34 20.12
C SER A 245 13.40 -20.40 19.32
N SER A 246 13.84 -20.76 18.11
CA SER A 246 14.68 -19.90 17.26
C SER A 246 13.91 -18.74 16.63
N THR A 247 12.65 -18.91 16.21
CA THR A 247 11.84 -17.82 15.66
C THR A 247 11.41 -16.83 16.75
N ILE A 248 11.11 -17.31 17.96
CA ILE A 248 10.87 -16.46 19.13
C ILE A 248 12.17 -15.81 19.61
N ARG A 249 13.32 -16.50 19.58
CA ARG A 249 14.64 -15.91 19.88
C ARG A 249 15.08 -14.88 18.85
N ILE A 250 14.77 -15.05 17.57
CA ILE A 250 15.05 -14.05 16.52
C ILE A 250 14.16 -12.80 16.70
N LEU A 251 12.90 -12.97 17.10
CA LEU A 251 12.04 -11.84 17.48
C LEU A 251 12.51 -11.14 18.77
N ILE A 252 12.97 -11.90 19.76
CA ILE A 252 13.54 -11.36 21.00
C ILE A 252 14.92 -10.74 20.76
N GLN A 253 15.73 -11.21 19.80
CA GLN A 253 17.01 -10.62 19.39
C GLN A 253 16.85 -9.35 18.53
N SER A 254 15.65 -9.07 18.03
CA SER A 254 15.32 -7.76 17.43
C SER A 254 15.00 -6.68 18.47
N ILE A 255 14.91 -7.06 19.75
CA ILE A 255 15.08 -6.19 20.91
C ILE A 255 16.50 -6.46 21.44
N PRO A 256 17.32 -5.45 21.76
CA PRO A 256 18.72 -5.69 22.11
C PRO A 256 18.82 -6.19 23.57
N ILE A 257 18.42 -7.42 23.85
CA ILE A 257 18.66 -8.06 25.15
C ILE A 257 19.14 -9.49 24.90
N VAL A 258 20.46 -9.65 24.93
CA VAL A 258 21.15 -10.94 24.99
C VAL A 258 21.07 -11.41 26.44
N ILE A 259 20.10 -12.26 26.78
CA ILE A 259 20.03 -12.87 28.12
C ILE A 259 20.99 -14.06 28.17
N LYS A 260 22.01 -13.98 29.02
CA LYS A 260 22.91 -15.11 29.34
C LYS A 260 22.29 -15.90 30.50
N ASN A 261 22.56 -17.21 30.56
CA ASN A 261 21.92 -18.13 31.53
C ASN A 261 22.08 -17.72 33.02
N ASN A 262 23.06 -16.88 33.37
CA ASN A 262 23.27 -16.38 34.74
C ASN A 262 22.20 -15.37 35.20
N ASP A 263 21.46 -14.72 34.29
CA ASP A 263 20.47 -13.69 34.63
C ASP A 263 19.12 -14.31 35.09
N THR A 264 18.97 -15.63 34.99
CA THR A 264 17.69 -16.31 35.30
C THR A 264 17.44 -16.50 36.79
N ASP A 265 18.49 -16.57 37.61
CA ASP A 265 18.37 -16.70 39.06
C ASP A 265 18.21 -15.35 39.75
N GLU A 266 18.81 -14.30 39.20
CA GLU A 266 18.62 -12.92 39.66
C GLU A 266 17.17 -12.46 39.37
N PHE A 267 16.65 -12.70 38.16
CA PHE A 267 15.26 -12.37 37.81
C PHE A 267 14.22 -13.15 38.64
N LYS A 268 14.52 -14.39 39.06
CA LYS A 268 13.67 -15.17 39.98
C LYS A 268 13.65 -14.59 41.40
N ASN A 269 14.77 -14.08 41.90
CA ASN A 269 14.83 -13.48 43.23
C ASN A 269 14.15 -12.11 43.26
N THR A 270 14.36 -11.26 42.27
CA THR A 270 13.69 -9.95 42.19
C THR A 270 12.19 -10.09 41.96
N SER A 271 11.75 -11.09 41.18
CA SER A 271 10.30 -11.35 40.99
C SER A 271 9.63 -11.85 42.26
N ASN A 272 10.30 -12.67 43.07
CA ASN A 272 9.77 -13.14 44.36
C ASN A 272 9.65 -12.01 45.40
N GLU A 273 10.58 -11.05 45.45
CA GLU A 273 10.47 -9.86 46.32
C GLU A 273 9.34 -8.91 45.88
N VAL A 274 9.14 -8.72 44.56
CA VAL A 274 8.06 -7.89 44.03
C VAL A 274 6.68 -8.52 44.30
N ILE A 275 6.56 -9.85 44.19
CA ILE A 275 5.31 -10.57 44.52
C ILE A 275 4.99 -10.48 46.02
N GLN A 276 6.00 -10.58 46.90
CA GLN A 276 5.80 -10.39 48.34
C GLN A 276 5.34 -8.97 48.68
N ASN A 277 5.99 -7.95 48.13
CA ASN A 277 5.62 -6.54 48.37
C ASN A 277 4.24 -6.18 47.83
N HIS A 278 3.83 -6.76 46.69
CA HIS A 278 2.49 -6.56 46.14
C HIS A 278 1.39 -7.22 46.99
N SER A 279 1.68 -8.36 47.64
CA SER A 279 0.75 -9.05 48.54
C SER A 279 0.49 -8.28 49.84
N ILE A 280 1.51 -7.55 50.34
CA ILE A 280 1.44 -6.71 51.53
C ILE A 280 0.64 -5.44 51.22
N PHE A 281 0.83 -4.85 50.03
CA PHE A 281 0.11 -3.65 49.59
C PHE A 281 -1.39 -3.89 49.40
N GLN A 282 -1.80 -5.04 48.86
CA GLN A 282 -3.23 -5.42 48.75
C GLN A 282 -3.91 -5.67 50.11
N ARG A 283 -3.15 -6.02 51.16
CA ARG A 283 -3.65 -6.22 52.52
C ARG A 283 -3.96 -4.90 53.23
N LEU A 284 -3.18 -3.86 52.97
CA LEU A 284 -3.35 -2.52 53.56
C LEU A 284 -4.57 -1.76 53.01
N LEU A 285 -4.97 -2.02 51.76
CA LEU A 285 -6.13 -1.38 51.11
C LEU A 285 -7.50 -1.87 51.59
N ARG A 286 -7.59 -2.92 52.44
CA ARG A 286 -8.88 -3.50 52.92
C ARG A 286 -9.46 -2.87 54.19
N CYS A 287 -8.74 -1.98 54.89
CA CYS A 287 -9.28 -1.33 56.10
C CYS A 287 -10.07 -0.06 55.75
N LYS A 288 -11.36 -0.03 56.13
CA LYS A 288 -12.26 1.13 55.94
C LYS A 288 -11.87 2.32 56.84
N PRO A 289 -12.10 3.57 56.40
CA PRO A 289 -11.78 4.77 57.18
C PRO A 289 -12.93 5.13 58.13
N CYS A 290 -12.60 5.57 59.35
CA CYS A 290 -13.52 6.29 60.22
C CYS A 290 -12.87 7.60 60.67
N GLU A 291 -13.47 8.71 60.23
CA GLU A 291 -13.30 10.05 60.78
C GLU A 291 -13.96 10.16 62.16
N LYS A 292 -13.36 10.91 63.09
CA LYS A 292 -14.03 12.02 63.81
C LYS A 292 -13.06 12.82 64.68
N ASN A 293 -13.31 14.14 64.67
CA ASN A 293 -12.62 15.23 65.37
C ASN A 293 -12.56 15.07 66.90
N VAL A 294 -11.42 15.42 67.50
CA VAL A 294 -11.31 15.79 68.93
C VAL A 294 -10.44 17.05 69.09
N ASN A 295 -10.92 17.94 69.97
CA ASN A 295 -10.46 19.31 70.22
C ASN A 295 -9.02 19.46 70.76
N LYS A 296 -8.40 20.59 70.37
CA LYS A 296 -6.98 20.93 70.50
C LYS A 296 -6.47 21.41 71.87
N SER A 297 -7.32 21.47 72.90
CA SER A 297 -6.98 22.16 74.16
C SER A 297 -6.52 21.26 75.31
N LYS A 298 -6.17 19.99 75.05
CA LYS A 298 -5.70 19.05 76.09
C LYS A 298 -4.41 18.29 75.78
N LEU A 299 -3.59 18.77 74.84
CA LEU A 299 -2.36 18.07 74.46
C LEU A 299 -1.09 18.90 74.63
N GLU A 300 -0.99 19.69 75.70
CA GLU A 300 0.25 20.44 76.02
C GLU A 300 1.13 19.80 77.09
N ASN A 301 0.74 18.68 77.71
CA ASN A 301 1.61 17.96 78.65
C ASN A 301 1.62 16.45 78.39
N SER A 302 2.68 15.98 77.74
CA SER A 302 3.34 14.67 77.92
C SER A 302 4.42 14.51 76.85
N GLU A 303 5.21 13.46 76.96
CA GLU A 303 6.36 13.04 76.13
C GLU A 303 6.11 12.99 74.60
N THR A 304 4.91 13.34 74.15
CA THR A 304 4.49 13.45 72.75
C THR A 304 5.24 14.51 71.94
N ASN A 305 5.73 15.61 72.53
CA ASN A 305 6.42 16.67 71.74
C ASN A 305 7.80 16.20 71.20
N VAL A 306 8.51 15.35 71.97
CA VAL A 306 9.76 14.73 71.51
C VAL A 306 9.48 13.61 70.50
N TYR A 307 8.46 12.80 70.75
CA TYR A 307 8.02 11.74 69.83
C TYR A 307 7.55 12.31 68.48
N TRP A 308 6.73 13.35 68.46
CA TRP A 308 6.28 14.00 67.22
C TRP A 308 7.40 14.75 66.51
N LYS A 309 8.38 15.33 67.21
CA LYS A 309 9.60 15.87 66.57
C LYS A 309 10.45 14.78 65.93
N TYR A 310 10.63 13.63 66.59
CA TYR A 310 11.35 12.48 66.03
C TYR A 310 10.60 11.90 64.82
N LYS A 311 9.28 11.72 64.92
CA LYS A 311 8.42 11.26 63.81
C LYS A 311 8.36 12.25 62.66
N ALA A 312 8.35 13.56 62.93
CA ALA A 312 8.45 14.58 61.90
C ALA A 312 9.81 14.52 61.19
N LYS A 313 10.91 14.33 61.93
CA LYS A 313 12.25 14.16 61.34
C LYS A 313 12.35 12.89 60.48
N GLU A 314 11.78 11.77 60.94
CA GLU A 314 11.66 10.53 60.16
C GLU A 314 10.79 10.72 58.91
N PHE A 315 9.71 11.51 59.02
CA PHE A 315 8.83 11.83 57.90
C PHE A 315 9.52 12.72 56.85
N TYR A 316 10.26 13.76 57.28
CA TYR A 316 11.03 14.61 56.37
C TYR A 316 12.19 13.86 55.69
N ALA A 317 12.84 12.91 56.39
CA ALA A 317 13.84 12.03 55.80
C ALA A 317 13.22 11.13 54.70
N LYS A 318 12.04 10.55 54.96
CA LYS A 318 11.30 9.77 53.96
C LYS A 318 10.81 10.60 52.78
N ILE A 319 10.49 11.89 52.98
CA ILE A 319 10.16 12.81 51.89
C ILE A 319 11.39 13.08 51.02
N GLN A 320 12.58 13.28 51.62
CA GLN A 320 13.82 13.44 50.84
C GLN A 320 14.16 12.20 50.02
N GLU A 321 14.02 11.00 50.60
CA GLU A 321 14.20 9.75 49.84
C GLU A 321 13.15 9.60 48.73
N ALA A 322 11.90 10.01 48.97
CA ALA A 322 10.85 10.01 47.95
C ALA A 322 11.11 11.02 46.83
N ASP A 323 11.67 12.18 47.13
CA ASP A 323 12.05 13.20 46.14
C ASP A 323 13.24 12.73 45.28
N GLU A 324 14.23 12.04 45.86
CA GLU A 324 15.31 11.40 45.09
C GLU A 324 14.79 10.29 44.17
N VAL A 325 13.85 9.47 44.65
CA VAL A 325 13.20 8.44 43.83
C VAL A 325 12.39 9.07 42.71
N LYS A 326 11.72 10.19 42.98
CA LYS A 326 10.96 10.96 41.98
C LYS A 326 11.87 11.57 40.92
N GLU A 327 13.03 12.09 41.30
CA GLU A 327 14.04 12.59 40.36
C GLU A 327 14.59 11.47 39.46
N LYS A 328 14.85 10.28 40.04
CA LYS A 328 15.23 9.08 39.27
C LYS A 328 14.11 8.65 38.31
N LEU A 329 12.85 8.73 38.73
CA LEU A 329 11.68 8.42 37.89
C LEU A 329 11.52 9.44 36.74
N ASP A 330 11.80 10.71 36.99
CA ASP A 330 11.79 11.78 35.99
C ASP A 330 12.95 11.64 34.99
N ASN A 331 14.10 11.15 35.43
CA ASN A 331 15.21 10.81 34.53
C ASN A 331 14.90 9.56 33.68
N LEU A 332 14.21 8.57 34.25
CA LEU A 332 13.73 7.40 33.53
C LEU A 332 12.63 7.77 32.51
N SER A 333 11.75 8.72 32.84
CA SER A 333 10.72 9.24 31.93
C SER A 333 11.33 10.02 30.76
N LYS A 334 12.37 10.82 31.01
CA LYS A 334 13.17 11.47 29.95
C LYS A 334 13.87 10.45 29.04
N CYS A 335 14.41 9.36 29.61
CA CYS A 335 15.04 8.29 28.84
C CYS A 335 14.03 7.57 27.92
N THR A 336 12.84 7.25 28.43
CA THR A 336 11.76 6.63 27.64
C THR A 336 11.23 7.56 26.54
N ILE A 337 11.15 8.86 26.79
CA ILE A 337 10.79 9.86 25.75
C ILE A 337 11.84 9.89 24.64
N ASN A 338 13.13 9.80 24.97
CA ASN A 338 14.20 9.76 23.97
C ASN A 338 14.15 8.46 23.14
N MET A 339 13.93 7.31 23.78
CA MET A 339 13.71 6.05 23.06
C MET A 339 12.48 6.11 22.14
N GLN A 340 11.41 6.78 22.54
CA GLN A 340 10.24 6.97 21.70
C GLN A 340 10.56 7.81 20.45
N LYS A 341 11.39 8.85 20.59
CA LYS A 341 11.88 9.64 19.46
C LYS A 341 12.73 8.79 18.51
N ASP A 342 13.60 7.94 19.04
CA ASP A 342 14.42 7.03 18.23
C ASP A 342 13.58 6.02 17.45
N ILE A 343 12.53 5.47 18.09
CA ILE A 343 11.55 4.60 17.43
C ILE A 343 10.83 5.35 16.30
N ASP A 344 10.48 6.62 16.49
CA ASP A 344 9.82 7.41 15.47
C ASP A 344 10.77 7.77 14.31
N ILE A 345 12.07 7.98 14.57
CA ILE A 345 13.10 8.12 13.53
C ILE A 345 13.23 6.81 12.74
N LEU A 346 13.31 5.66 13.42
CA LEU A 346 13.37 4.35 12.78
C LEU A 346 12.13 4.09 11.92
N ARG A 347 10.92 4.43 12.39
CA ARG A 347 9.69 4.32 11.59
C ARG A 347 9.72 5.20 10.35
N LYS A 348 10.29 6.41 10.42
CA LYS A 348 10.49 7.26 9.24
C LYS A 348 11.44 6.62 8.24
N SER A 349 12.56 6.06 8.71
CA SER A 349 13.51 5.34 7.85
C SER A 349 12.89 4.10 7.19
N LEU A 350 12.07 3.35 7.93
CA LEU A 350 11.39 2.17 7.39
C LEU A 350 10.36 2.53 6.32
N ARG A 351 9.61 3.63 6.51
CA ARG A 351 8.71 4.16 5.47
C ARG A 351 9.48 4.55 4.22
N TYR A 352 10.60 5.26 4.38
CA TYR A 352 11.46 5.61 3.25
C TYR A 352 11.97 4.36 2.50
N VAL A 353 12.41 3.32 3.22
CA VAL A 353 12.82 2.05 2.59
C VAL A 353 11.64 1.38 1.89
N SER A 354 10.45 1.34 2.51
CA SER A 354 9.24 0.77 1.90
C SER A 354 8.88 1.49 0.60
N ASP A 355 8.93 2.82 0.57
CA ASP A 355 8.65 3.61 -0.64
C ASP A 355 9.67 3.32 -1.75
N ARG A 356 10.95 3.12 -1.38
CA ARG A 356 12.01 2.72 -2.33
C ARG A 356 11.82 1.31 -2.86
N VAL A 357 11.34 0.36 -2.04
CA VAL A 357 11.00 -0.99 -2.48
C VAL A 357 9.83 -0.96 -3.45
N LEU A 358 8.76 -0.23 -3.14
CA LEU A 358 7.61 -0.08 -4.04
C LEU A 358 8.00 0.55 -5.38
N THR A 359 8.85 1.58 -5.35
CA THR A 359 9.38 2.20 -6.57
C THR A 359 10.20 1.18 -7.38
N SER A 360 11.00 0.35 -6.72
CA SER A 360 11.81 -0.67 -7.39
C SER A 360 10.96 -1.79 -7.99
N GLU A 361 9.91 -2.23 -7.30
CA GLU A 361 8.94 -3.21 -7.83
C GLU A 361 8.24 -2.66 -9.08
N LYS A 362 7.84 -1.39 -9.07
CA LYS A 362 7.26 -0.73 -10.25
C LYS A 362 8.23 -0.76 -11.43
N LEU A 363 9.50 -0.40 -11.22
CA LEU A 363 10.52 -0.43 -12.28
C LEU A 363 10.77 -1.85 -12.82
N LEU A 364 10.68 -2.88 -11.97
CA LEU A 364 10.80 -4.28 -12.41
C LEU A 364 9.64 -4.70 -13.30
N ILE A 365 8.41 -4.33 -12.95
CA ILE A 365 7.22 -4.61 -13.75
C ILE A 365 7.31 -3.89 -15.11
N ASP A 366 7.66 -2.60 -15.11
CA ASP A 366 7.82 -1.82 -16.33
C ASP A 366 8.89 -2.43 -17.25
N SER A 367 10.00 -2.90 -16.67
CA SER A 367 11.07 -3.59 -17.40
C SER A 367 10.60 -4.92 -18.01
N GLN A 368 9.76 -5.68 -17.30
CA GLN A 368 9.20 -6.93 -17.79
C GLN A 368 8.25 -6.70 -18.97
N ILE A 369 7.39 -5.68 -18.90
CA ILE A 369 6.48 -5.29 -20.00
C ILE A 369 7.30 -4.92 -21.24
N LEU A 370 8.37 -4.14 -21.05
CA LEU A 370 9.27 -3.78 -22.14
C LEU A 370 9.88 -5.03 -22.78
N LEU A 371 10.39 -5.98 -21.99
CA LEU A 371 10.96 -7.23 -22.49
C LEU A 371 9.96 -8.07 -23.30
N GLU A 372 8.70 -8.12 -22.90
CA GLU A 372 7.66 -8.82 -23.67
C GLU A 372 7.38 -8.13 -25.02
N LYS A 373 7.33 -6.79 -25.03
CA LYS A 373 7.24 -6.02 -26.30
C LYS A 373 8.43 -6.33 -27.20
N ILE A 374 9.65 -6.30 -26.66
CA ILE A 374 10.89 -6.63 -27.36
C ILE A 374 10.79 -8.03 -27.99
N HIS A 375 10.37 -9.03 -27.20
CA HIS A 375 10.22 -10.40 -27.66
C HIS A 375 9.18 -10.53 -28.79
N SER A 376 8.06 -9.83 -28.68
CA SER A 376 7.02 -9.82 -29.73
C SER A 376 7.53 -9.24 -31.05
N ILE A 377 8.38 -8.21 -31.00
CA ILE A 377 8.96 -7.56 -32.19
C ILE A 377 10.00 -8.48 -32.83
N ILE A 378 10.85 -9.14 -32.03
CA ILE A 378 11.87 -10.07 -32.54
C ILE A 378 11.23 -11.29 -33.21
N LYS A 379 10.06 -11.73 -32.74
CA LYS A 379 9.30 -12.83 -33.38
C LYS A 379 8.71 -12.48 -34.74
N GLN A 380 8.58 -11.20 -35.09
CA GLN A 380 8.18 -10.80 -36.43
C GLN A 380 9.43 -10.92 -37.32
N ASP A 381 9.48 -11.95 -38.17
CA ASP A 381 10.64 -12.46 -38.93
C ASP A 381 11.33 -11.48 -39.92
N ASP A 382 11.05 -10.18 -39.87
CA ASP A 382 11.75 -9.18 -40.68
C ASP A 382 13.04 -8.75 -40.00
N LYS A 383 14.15 -9.46 -40.30
CA LYS A 383 15.53 -9.06 -39.94
C LYS A 383 16.02 -7.85 -40.76
N SER A 384 15.17 -6.85 -41.00
CA SER A 384 15.57 -5.63 -41.71
C SER A 384 16.20 -4.63 -40.73
N LEU A 385 17.21 -3.88 -41.22
CA LEU A 385 17.85 -2.77 -40.48
C LEU A 385 16.81 -1.77 -39.91
N SER A 386 15.65 -1.64 -40.57
CA SER A 386 14.55 -0.77 -40.17
C SER A 386 13.82 -1.22 -38.90
N VAL A 387 13.73 -2.53 -38.62
CA VAL A 387 13.11 -3.05 -37.39
C VAL A 387 13.98 -2.74 -36.17
N TYR A 388 15.29 -2.92 -36.30
CA TYR A 388 16.26 -2.54 -35.26
C TYR A 388 16.28 -1.03 -34.98
N GLN A 389 16.14 -0.19 -36.00
CA GLN A 389 16.05 1.27 -35.80
C GLN A 389 14.78 1.67 -35.04
N LYS A 390 13.63 1.10 -35.41
CA LYS A 390 12.35 1.31 -34.69
C LYS A 390 12.46 0.87 -33.23
N PHE A 391 13.14 -0.25 -32.99
CA PHE A 391 13.39 -0.78 -31.67
C PHE A 391 14.21 0.16 -30.79
N ILE A 392 15.35 0.65 -31.29
CA ILE A 392 16.21 1.60 -30.55
C ILE A 392 15.44 2.90 -30.24
N HIS A 393 14.60 3.35 -31.17
CA HIS A 393 13.77 4.53 -30.97
C HIS A 393 12.63 4.28 -29.95
N MET A 394 12.12 3.06 -29.84
CA MET A 394 11.17 2.67 -28.77
C MET A 394 11.84 2.73 -27.40
N LEU A 395 13.02 2.12 -27.24
CA LEU A 395 13.78 2.17 -25.98
C LEU A 395 14.07 3.60 -25.55
N SER A 396 14.44 4.46 -26.52
CA SER A 396 14.71 5.88 -26.28
C SER A 396 13.50 6.69 -25.76
N ARG A 397 12.29 6.15 -25.79
CA ARG A 397 11.05 6.80 -25.32
C ARG A 397 10.50 6.18 -24.03
N GLU A 398 10.56 4.86 -23.90
CA GLU A 398 9.92 4.14 -22.79
C GLU A 398 10.84 3.95 -21.58
N SER A 399 12.16 3.94 -21.76
CA SER A 399 13.09 3.75 -20.65
C SER A 399 13.30 5.04 -19.84
N LEU A 400 13.63 4.89 -18.55
CA LEU A 400 14.23 5.98 -17.78
C LEU A 400 15.49 6.50 -18.49
N TYR A 401 15.81 7.77 -18.26
CA TYR A 401 17.06 8.32 -18.79
C TYR A 401 18.26 7.75 -18.02
N ILE A 402 19.35 7.45 -18.73
CA ILE A 402 20.51 6.77 -18.16
C ILE A 402 21.21 7.69 -17.14
N TYR A 403 21.64 7.14 -16.01
CA TYR A 403 22.27 7.85 -14.87
C TYR A 403 21.36 8.77 -14.07
N THR A 404 20.10 8.97 -14.48
CA THR A 404 19.13 9.78 -13.74
C THR A 404 17.92 8.93 -13.37
N ASN A 405 17.16 9.38 -12.37
CA ASN A 405 15.86 8.78 -12.04
C ASN A 405 14.70 9.52 -12.74
N GLU A 406 15.02 10.33 -13.76
CA GLU A 406 14.04 11.16 -14.45
C GLU A 406 13.35 10.36 -15.56
N ALA A 407 12.02 10.40 -15.54
CA ALA A 407 11.20 9.79 -16.58
C ALA A 407 11.11 10.71 -17.80
N ARG A 408 11.04 10.09 -18.98
CA ARG A 408 10.83 10.79 -20.24
C ARG A 408 9.37 11.20 -20.36
N PHE A 409 9.11 12.28 -21.09
CA PHE A 409 7.75 12.66 -21.43
C PHE A 409 7.13 11.58 -22.34
N PRO A 410 5.90 11.11 -22.06
CA PRO A 410 5.30 10.01 -22.80
C PRO A 410 4.96 10.42 -24.24
N VAL A 411 5.58 9.75 -25.23
CA VAL A 411 5.34 9.98 -26.67
C VAL A 411 4.73 8.73 -27.32
N THR A 412 3.46 8.82 -27.70
CA THR A 412 2.76 7.74 -28.42
C THR A 412 3.23 7.65 -29.88
N GLU A 413 3.06 6.49 -30.52
CA GLU A 413 3.46 6.22 -31.93
C GLU A 413 3.00 7.29 -32.94
N ARG A 414 1.78 7.83 -32.79
CA ARG A 414 1.24 8.85 -33.71
C ARG A 414 1.99 10.19 -33.66
N HIS A 415 2.62 10.48 -32.52
CA HIS A 415 3.29 11.74 -32.24
C HIS A 415 4.82 11.63 -32.34
N ILE A 416 5.35 10.51 -32.87
CA ILE A 416 6.79 10.35 -33.12
C ILE A 416 7.30 11.32 -34.17
N PRO A 417 6.68 11.45 -35.36
CA PRO A 417 7.24 12.31 -36.39
C PRO A 417 7.15 13.78 -35.97
N TRP A 418 8.21 14.56 -36.18
CA TRP A 418 8.20 16.01 -35.91
C TRP A 418 7.15 16.79 -36.73
N THR A 419 6.60 16.17 -37.78
CA THR A 419 5.51 16.74 -38.58
C THR A 419 4.13 16.56 -37.95
N ALA A 420 3.99 15.69 -36.95
CA ALA A 420 2.73 15.48 -36.24
C ALA A 420 2.50 16.60 -35.22
N SER A 421 1.29 17.16 -35.20
CA SER A 421 0.90 18.15 -34.20
C SER A 421 0.79 17.51 -32.82
N PHE A 422 1.48 18.06 -31.83
CA PHE A 422 1.37 17.64 -30.44
C PHE A 422 1.25 18.86 -29.52
N ASP A 423 0.00 19.29 -29.29
CA ASP A 423 -0.32 20.58 -28.65
C ASP A 423 0.16 20.68 -27.18
N LEU A 424 0.22 19.56 -26.47
CA LEU A 424 0.64 19.47 -25.06
C LEU A 424 2.07 18.91 -24.90
N TYR A 425 2.89 18.98 -25.95
CA TYR A 425 4.25 18.43 -25.89
C TYR A 425 5.17 19.31 -25.05
N ASP A 426 5.51 18.83 -23.84
CA ASP A 426 6.46 19.48 -22.94
C ASP A 426 7.52 18.48 -22.45
N PRO A 427 8.60 18.25 -23.23
CA PRO A 427 9.60 17.24 -22.92
C PRO A 427 10.44 17.58 -21.68
N THR A 428 10.71 16.57 -20.85
CA THR A 428 11.58 16.71 -19.67
C THR A 428 12.97 17.22 -20.06
N ILE A 429 13.44 18.28 -19.40
CA ILE A 429 14.80 18.83 -19.62
C ILE A 429 15.80 18.00 -18.82
N ILE A 430 16.72 17.31 -19.49
CA ILE A 430 17.73 16.46 -18.87
C ILE A 430 19.12 16.85 -19.40
N SER A 431 20.00 17.23 -18.47
CA SER A 431 21.41 17.50 -18.75
C SER A 431 22.30 17.01 -17.62
N LEU A 432 23.40 16.34 -17.96
CA LEU A 432 24.41 15.95 -16.97
C LEU A 432 25.56 16.97 -16.94
N PRO A 433 26.05 17.36 -15.75
CA PRO A 433 27.17 18.30 -15.64
C PRO A 433 28.45 17.70 -16.23
N LYS A 434 29.39 18.56 -16.66
CA LYS A 434 30.65 18.11 -17.28
C LYS A 434 31.49 17.24 -16.33
N GLN A 435 31.39 17.48 -15.02
CA GLN A 435 32.12 16.74 -13.98
C GLN A 435 31.45 15.43 -13.58
N HIS A 436 30.33 15.04 -14.20
CA HIS A 436 29.66 13.80 -13.87
C HIS A 436 30.54 12.58 -14.13
N ASP A 437 30.46 11.56 -13.27
CA ASP A 437 31.28 10.34 -13.31
C ASP A 437 31.12 9.50 -14.59
N CYS A 438 30.09 9.78 -15.38
CA CYS A 438 29.87 9.09 -16.66
C CYS A 438 30.86 9.50 -17.76
N PHE A 439 31.56 10.63 -17.58
CA PHE A 439 32.56 11.12 -18.51
C PHE A 439 33.96 10.78 -17.99
N GLN A 440 34.77 10.12 -18.82
CA GLN A 440 36.19 9.91 -18.51
C GLN A 440 36.90 11.27 -18.44
N ASP A 441 37.97 11.37 -17.65
CA ASP A 441 38.70 12.63 -17.46
C ASP A 441 39.15 13.26 -18.79
N SER A 442 39.56 12.44 -19.77
CA SER A 442 39.91 12.90 -21.11
C SER A 442 38.72 13.44 -21.92
N GLU A 443 37.51 12.94 -21.65
CA GLU A 443 36.29 13.32 -22.39
C GLU A 443 35.70 14.63 -21.87
N ARG A 444 35.89 14.95 -20.58
CA ARG A 444 35.28 16.11 -19.90
C ARG A 444 35.59 17.45 -20.59
N LEU A 445 36.76 17.56 -21.21
CA LEU A 445 37.18 18.73 -21.98
C LEU A 445 36.33 18.96 -23.24
N PHE A 446 35.74 17.92 -23.81
CA PHE A 446 34.96 17.96 -25.05
C PHE A 446 33.46 18.04 -24.82
N VAL A 447 33.01 17.96 -23.56
CA VAL A 447 31.59 18.03 -23.21
C VAL A 447 31.07 19.45 -23.44
N GLU A 448 30.04 19.58 -24.27
CA GLU A 448 29.39 20.86 -24.58
C GLU A 448 28.57 21.38 -23.39
N VAL A 449 28.39 22.70 -23.34
CA VAL A 449 27.46 23.32 -22.40
C VAL A 449 26.03 23.04 -22.87
N ASP A 450 25.10 22.86 -21.93
CA ASP A 450 23.71 22.65 -22.29
C ASP A 450 23.08 23.97 -22.74
N LEU A 451 22.53 24.00 -23.94
CA LEU A 451 21.86 25.18 -24.52
C LEU A 451 20.46 25.40 -23.93
N ALA A 452 19.88 24.39 -23.28
CA ALA A 452 18.52 24.45 -22.71
C ALA A 452 18.50 24.91 -21.24
N ILE A 453 19.67 25.14 -20.63
CA ILE A 453 19.82 25.60 -19.25
C ILE A 453 20.66 26.89 -19.29
N GLU A 454 20.22 27.95 -18.58
CA GLU A 454 20.97 29.21 -18.54
C GLU A 454 22.44 28.97 -18.14
N PRO A 455 23.41 29.51 -18.89
CA PRO A 455 24.81 29.24 -18.62
C PRO A 455 25.24 29.93 -17.33
N SER A 456 25.56 29.15 -16.29
CA SER A 456 26.36 29.65 -15.17
C SER A 456 27.75 30.00 -15.69
N VAL A 457 28.12 31.28 -15.56
CA VAL A 457 29.41 31.86 -15.97
C VAL A 457 30.57 30.93 -15.61
N THR A 458 31.15 30.28 -16.62
CA THR A 458 32.33 29.44 -16.45
C THR A 458 33.49 30.12 -17.18
N THR A 459 34.65 30.21 -16.53
CA THR A 459 35.89 30.73 -17.13
C THR A 459 36.19 30.02 -18.44
N MET A 460 36.29 30.80 -19.52
CA MET A 460 36.42 30.26 -20.88
C MET A 460 37.87 29.86 -21.16
N THR A 461 38.06 28.58 -21.53
CA THR A 461 39.28 28.09 -22.19
C THR A 461 39.08 28.08 -23.71
N ASP A 462 40.15 28.06 -24.52
CA ASP A 462 40.07 28.10 -26.00
C ASP A 462 39.22 26.96 -26.60
N ILE A 463 39.26 25.77 -25.98
CA ILE A 463 38.41 24.62 -26.35
C ILE A 463 36.93 24.91 -26.05
N THR A 464 36.65 25.62 -24.96
CA THR A 464 35.27 25.97 -24.58
C THR A 464 34.65 26.94 -25.59
N ILE A 465 35.44 27.86 -26.15
CA ILE A 465 35.00 28.79 -27.20
C ILE A 465 34.66 28.03 -28.49
N LEU A 466 35.50 27.06 -28.89
CA LEU A 466 35.23 26.22 -30.06
C LEU A 466 33.99 25.33 -29.87
N LEU A 467 33.79 24.78 -28.69
CA LEU A 467 32.60 23.99 -28.34
C LEU A 467 31.31 24.84 -28.27
N THR A 468 31.44 26.17 -28.27
CA THR A 468 30.31 27.11 -28.38
C THR A 468 30.05 27.59 -29.82
N ASP A 469 30.82 27.12 -30.81
CA ASP A 469 30.52 27.33 -32.24
C ASP A 469 29.52 26.28 -32.73
N TYR A 470 28.24 26.68 -32.79
CA TYR A 470 27.10 25.82 -33.11
C TYR A 470 26.70 25.85 -34.59
N ARG A 471 27.66 25.76 -35.52
CA ARG A 471 27.37 25.58 -36.96
C ARG A 471 26.91 24.16 -37.27
N TRP A 472 25.61 23.93 -37.15
CA TRP A 472 24.96 22.64 -37.39
C TRP A 472 25.08 22.16 -38.84
N ASN A 473 25.04 20.84 -39.04
CA ASN A 473 25.17 20.18 -40.36
C ASN A 473 26.49 20.50 -41.10
N GLN A 474 27.54 20.92 -40.39
CA GLN A 474 28.85 21.25 -40.97
C GLN A 474 29.99 20.58 -40.20
N ILE A 475 31.15 20.50 -40.87
CA ILE A 475 32.42 20.09 -40.27
C ILE A 475 33.19 21.36 -39.92
N ILE A 476 33.57 21.50 -38.65
CA ILE A 476 34.33 22.64 -38.14
C ILE A 476 35.74 22.16 -37.86
N GLU A 477 36.73 22.81 -38.47
CA GLU A 477 38.14 22.55 -38.20
C GLU A 477 38.75 23.76 -37.49
N SER A 478 39.50 23.52 -36.42
CA SER A 478 40.22 24.57 -35.68
C SER A 478 41.56 24.05 -35.18
N GLN A 479 42.45 24.96 -34.81
CA GLN A 479 43.76 24.66 -34.24
C GLN A 479 43.80 25.07 -32.76
N LEU A 480 44.23 24.14 -31.91
CA LEU A 480 44.51 24.39 -30.49
C LEU A 480 45.77 25.28 -30.32
N PRO A 481 45.93 25.94 -29.16
CA PRO A 481 47.16 26.66 -28.81
C PRO A 481 48.43 25.81 -28.91
N ASP A 482 48.31 24.49 -28.68
CA ASP A 482 49.39 23.51 -28.80
C ASP A 482 49.72 23.11 -30.26
N GLY A 483 49.13 23.77 -31.26
CA GLY A 483 49.32 23.47 -32.70
C GLY A 483 48.56 22.24 -33.22
N LYS A 484 47.78 21.57 -32.36
CA LYS A 484 47.01 20.36 -32.70
C LYS A 484 45.68 20.72 -33.40
N LYS A 485 45.31 19.97 -34.43
CA LYS A 485 44.04 20.15 -35.17
C LYS A 485 42.88 19.46 -34.44
N ILE A 486 41.79 20.18 -34.19
CA ILE A 486 40.50 19.63 -33.76
C ILE A 486 39.51 19.69 -34.93
N ILE A 487 38.81 18.59 -35.16
CA ILE A 487 37.74 18.45 -36.15
C ILE A 487 36.43 18.14 -35.41
N ILE A 488 35.50 19.08 -35.37
CA ILE A 488 34.14 18.88 -34.85
C ILE A 488 33.22 18.63 -36.02
N ASP A 489 32.91 17.36 -36.26
CA ASP A 489 32.01 16.94 -37.32
C ASP A 489 30.56 16.82 -36.82
N ARG A 490 29.74 17.85 -37.09
CA ARG A 490 28.31 17.91 -36.75
C ARG A 490 27.40 17.35 -37.86
N THR A 491 27.90 16.60 -38.84
CA THR A 491 27.06 15.95 -39.87
C THR A 491 26.53 14.60 -39.42
N THR A 492 25.45 14.08 -40.02
CA THR A 492 24.99 12.70 -39.75
C THR A 492 25.70 11.68 -40.65
N TRP A 493 25.75 10.43 -40.20
CA TRP A 493 26.10 9.28 -41.03
C TRP A 493 24.87 8.47 -41.46
N ILE A 494 23.66 8.99 -41.21
CA ILE A 494 22.41 8.32 -41.58
C ILE A 494 22.17 8.60 -43.05
N ALA A 495 22.32 7.57 -43.89
CA ALA A 495 22.09 7.68 -45.33
C ALA A 495 20.60 7.65 -45.66
N THR A 496 20.16 8.54 -46.54
CA THR A 496 18.83 8.45 -47.16
C THR A 496 18.85 7.30 -48.18
N SER A 497 17.78 6.51 -48.25
CA SER A 497 17.67 5.26 -49.01
C SER A 497 17.92 5.39 -50.51
N GLU A 498 17.93 6.60 -51.05
CA GLU A 498 17.96 6.84 -52.50
C GLU A 498 19.36 7.24 -53.01
N ASP A 499 20.21 7.92 -52.23
CA ASP A 499 21.45 8.55 -52.75
C ASP A 499 22.76 8.29 -51.97
N LYS A 500 22.76 7.48 -50.90
CA LYS A 500 23.94 7.30 -50.00
C LYS A 500 24.55 8.59 -49.45
N THR A 501 23.89 9.73 -49.66
CA THR A 501 24.26 11.02 -49.08
C THR A 501 23.77 11.09 -47.63
N SER A 502 24.57 11.72 -46.78
CA SER A 502 24.21 11.92 -45.37
C SER A 502 22.96 12.80 -45.27
N SER A 503 21.97 12.32 -44.51
CA SER A 503 20.75 13.08 -44.25
C SER A 503 21.05 14.32 -43.41
N VAL A 504 20.44 15.44 -43.77
CA VAL A 504 20.53 16.71 -43.03
C VAL A 504 19.45 16.70 -41.94
N TYR A 505 19.83 16.87 -40.68
CA TYR A 505 18.85 16.96 -39.60
C TYR A 505 18.24 18.36 -39.52
N ARG A 506 16.98 18.40 -39.07
CA ARG A 506 16.23 19.65 -38.89
C ARG A 506 16.63 20.33 -37.58
N LEU A 507 16.48 21.65 -37.56
CA LEU A 507 16.64 22.46 -36.36
C LEU A 507 15.27 22.85 -35.82
N ASP A 508 15.19 23.01 -34.51
CA ASP A 508 14.02 23.58 -33.84
C ASP A 508 13.86 25.06 -34.22
N ASN A 509 12.63 25.49 -34.47
CA ASN A 509 12.33 26.86 -34.91
C ASN A 509 12.55 27.89 -33.80
N GLN A 510 12.46 27.49 -32.52
CA GLN A 510 12.56 28.42 -31.39
C GLN A 510 13.99 28.65 -30.93
N LEU A 511 14.74 27.56 -30.68
CA LEU A 511 16.10 27.65 -30.12
C LEU A 511 17.21 27.28 -31.12
N SER A 512 16.89 26.96 -32.38
CA SER A 512 17.87 26.51 -33.38
C SER A 512 18.73 25.33 -32.91
N ILE A 513 18.12 24.41 -32.15
CA ILE A 513 18.76 23.21 -31.59
C ILE A 513 18.51 22.03 -32.54
N PRO A 514 19.46 21.08 -32.70
CA PRO A 514 19.26 19.87 -33.50
C PRO A 514 18.08 19.02 -33.02
N LEU A 515 17.19 18.68 -33.95
CA LEU A 515 16.12 17.71 -33.74
C LEU A 515 16.60 16.31 -34.12
N ASN A 516 16.18 15.31 -33.33
CA ASN A 516 16.47 13.90 -33.63
C ASN A 516 15.86 13.49 -34.97
N SER A 517 16.64 12.97 -35.91
CA SER A 517 16.16 12.57 -37.24
C SER A 517 15.09 11.47 -37.21
N MET A 518 15.07 10.64 -36.16
CA MET A 518 14.11 9.54 -36.01
C MET A 518 12.77 9.96 -35.37
N GLY A 519 12.68 11.16 -34.79
CA GLY A 519 11.47 11.69 -34.18
C GLY A 519 11.59 12.06 -32.70
N CYS A 520 10.44 12.36 -32.10
CA CYS A 520 10.29 12.80 -30.71
C CYS A 520 10.65 11.67 -29.72
N THR A 521 11.50 11.99 -28.75
CA THR A 521 11.95 11.06 -27.69
C THR A 521 11.42 11.40 -26.29
N GLY A 522 10.73 12.53 -26.14
CA GLY A 522 10.18 12.98 -24.86
C GLY A 522 11.21 13.59 -23.89
N VAL A 523 12.41 13.90 -24.37
CA VAL A 523 13.47 14.55 -23.59
C VAL A 523 14.05 15.72 -24.38
N ARG A 524 14.38 16.80 -23.68
CA ARG A 524 15.10 17.98 -24.18
C ARG A 524 16.42 18.11 -23.41
N GLY A 525 17.45 18.66 -24.03
CA GLY A 525 18.78 18.79 -23.42
C GLY A 525 19.81 17.84 -24.05
N ARG A 526 21.09 18.07 -23.72
CA ARG A 526 22.21 17.22 -24.16
C ARG A 526 22.20 15.85 -23.45
N GLY A 527 21.74 15.83 -22.20
CA GLY A 527 21.77 14.65 -21.34
C GLY A 527 23.20 14.13 -21.09
N ALA A 528 23.41 12.83 -21.28
CA ALA A 528 24.69 12.13 -21.04
C ALA A 528 25.63 12.09 -22.27
N LEU A 529 25.28 12.77 -23.36
CA LEU A 529 26.09 12.82 -24.58
C LEU A 529 27.18 13.90 -24.47
N ILE A 530 28.26 13.75 -25.23
CA ILE A 530 29.37 14.72 -25.22
C ILE A 530 28.96 15.99 -25.96
N ARG A 531 28.22 15.85 -27.07
CA ARG A 531 27.81 16.97 -27.93
C ARG A 531 26.30 16.94 -28.19
N TRP A 532 25.77 18.09 -28.55
CA TRP A 532 24.44 18.21 -29.17
C TRP A 532 24.43 17.66 -30.59
N GLY A 533 23.33 17.00 -30.95
CA GLY A 533 23.16 16.40 -32.28
C GLY A 533 23.92 15.08 -32.44
N PRO A 534 24.54 14.82 -33.61
CA PRO A 534 25.14 13.53 -33.90
C PRO A 534 26.40 13.29 -33.06
N ASN A 535 26.41 12.18 -32.32
CA ASN A 535 27.58 11.68 -31.59
C ASN A 535 28.06 10.41 -32.29
N LYS A 536 29.29 10.44 -32.81
CA LYS A 536 29.85 9.36 -33.62
C LYS A 536 30.69 8.43 -32.75
N SER A 537 30.46 7.14 -32.88
CA SER A 537 31.31 6.11 -32.31
C SER A 537 31.64 5.07 -33.37
N VAL A 538 32.78 4.42 -33.20
CA VAL A 538 33.17 3.28 -34.02
C VAL A 538 33.24 2.05 -33.13
N MET A 539 32.56 1.00 -33.56
CA MET A 539 32.61 -0.31 -32.94
C MET A 539 33.38 -1.26 -33.84
N ILE A 540 34.31 -2.02 -33.26
CA ILE A 540 35.01 -3.08 -34.00
C ILE A 540 34.48 -4.44 -33.56
N ILE A 541 34.22 -5.28 -34.57
CA ILE A 541 33.87 -6.68 -34.38
C ILE A 541 35.07 -7.52 -34.80
N ILE A 542 35.85 -7.97 -33.81
CA ILE A 542 37.01 -8.84 -34.03
C ILE A 542 36.50 -10.27 -34.00
N THR A 543 36.43 -10.91 -35.16
CA THR A 543 35.97 -12.30 -35.29
C THR A 543 37.10 -13.23 -35.73
N ARG A 544 37.05 -14.46 -35.24
CA ARG A 544 37.88 -15.57 -35.72
C ARG A 544 37.07 -16.85 -35.74
N TRP A 545 37.45 -17.82 -36.58
CA TRP A 545 36.83 -19.14 -36.55
C TRP A 545 37.28 -19.93 -35.32
N LYS A 546 36.33 -20.55 -34.62
CA LYS A 546 36.64 -21.49 -33.53
C LYS A 546 37.24 -22.76 -34.11
N LYS A 547 38.44 -23.11 -33.66
CA LYS A 547 39.12 -24.36 -34.04
C LYS A 547 39.26 -25.29 -32.84
N HIS A 548 39.08 -26.58 -33.07
CA HIS A 548 39.33 -27.66 -32.11
C HIS A 548 40.21 -28.71 -32.80
N HIS A 549 41.45 -28.91 -32.34
CA HIS A 549 42.45 -29.78 -32.99
C HIS A 549 42.58 -29.54 -34.50
N ASP A 550 42.78 -28.28 -34.91
CA ASP A 550 42.89 -27.82 -36.31
C ASP A 550 41.65 -27.99 -37.21
N GLN A 551 40.56 -28.56 -36.70
CA GLN A 551 39.27 -28.60 -37.41
C GLN A 551 38.37 -27.46 -36.95
N PHE A 552 37.57 -26.91 -37.87
CA PHE A 552 36.57 -25.91 -37.53
C PHE A 552 35.49 -26.53 -36.65
N ALA A 553 35.17 -25.88 -35.53
CA ALA A 553 34.05 -26.30 -34.71
C ALA A 553 32.73 -25.99 -35.45
N VAL A 554 31.85 -26.99 -35.53
CA VAL A 554 30.58 -26.92 -36.24
C VAL A 554 29.45 -27.33 -35.30
N ILE A 555 28.38 -26.55 -35.25
CA ILE A 555 27.11 -26.87 -34.61
C ILE A 555 26.03 -26.71 -35.67
N ASP A 556 25.14 -27.70 -35.80
CA ASP A 556 24.04 -27.70 -36.78
C ASP A 556 24.46 -27.41 -38.23
N GLY A 557 25.63 -27.91 -38.64
CA GLY A 557 26.17 -27.72 -39.99
C GLY A 557 26.77 -26.33 -40.27
N GLN A 558 26.77 -25.42 -39.29
CA GLN A 558 27.37 -24.08 -39.42
C GLN A 558 28.67 -23.96 -38.63
N ARG A 559 29.68 -23.32 -39.23
CA ARG A 559 30.96 -23.03 -38.57
C ARG A 559 30.78 -21.99 -37.47
N ILE A 560 31.45 -22.17 -36.34
CA ILE A 560 31.34 -21.27 -35.18
C ILE A 560 32.36 -20.15 -35.28
N LEU A 561 31.89 -18.90 -35.11
CA LEU A 561 32.73 -17.72 -34.92
C LEU A 561 32.91 -17.43 -33.42
N GLU A 562 34.14 -17.13 -33.04
CA GLU A 562 34.47 -16.49 -31.76
C GLU A 562 34.67 -15.00 -31.99
N THR A 563 34.14 -14.18 -31.09
CA THR A 563 34.34 -12.73 -31.10
C THR A 563 35.02 -12.29 -29.81
N LEU A 564 35.87 -11.27 -29.90
CA LEU A 564 36.40 -10.60 -28.71
C LEU A 564 35.33 -9.67 -28.14
N VAL A 565 35.08 -9.78 -26.84
CA VAL A 565 34.19 -8.91 -26.07
C VAL A 565 34.86 -8.54 -24.74
N PHE A 566 34.60 -7.33 -24.28
CA PHE A 566 35.09 -6.83 -23.00
C PHE A 566 34.00 -6.93 -21.95
N LYS A 567 34.38 -7.24 -20.71
CA LYS A 567 33.47 -7.15 -19.56
C LYS A 567 33.65 -5.78 -18.94
N ASP A 568 32.60 -4.98 -18.98
CA ASP A 568 32.61 -3.66 -18.37
C ASP A 568 32.60 -3.78 -16.83
N LYS A 569 33.18 -2.79 -16.14
CA LYS A 569 33.21 -2.73 -14.68
C LYS A 569 31.86 -2.29 -14.11
N TYR A 570 31.12 -1.48 -14.84
CA TYR A 570 29.90 -0.82 -14.37
C TYR A 570 28.62 -1.50 -14.84
N THR A 571 28.66 -2.17 -16.00
CA THR A 571 27.53 -2.96 -16.51
C THR A 571 27.79 -4.46 -16.34
N ILE A 572 26.73 -5.23 -16.05
CA ILE A 572 26.80 -6.70 -15.92
C ILE A 572 27.00 -7.37 -17.30
N GLY A 573 26.90 -6.60 -18.39
CA GLY A 573 26.94 -7.08 -19.77
C GLY A 573 28.34 -7.16 -20.38
N TRP A 574 28.43 -7.93 -21.46
CA TRP A 574 29.58 -7.93 -22.37
C TRP A 574 29.42 -6.78 -23.36
N LYS A 575 30.48 -5.99 -23.54
CA LYS A 575 30.53 -4.86 -24.47
C LYS A 575 31.48 -5.18 -25.63
N LEU A 576 31.12 -4.74 -26.83
CA LEU A 576 32.05 -4.72 -27.96
C LEU A 576 33.09 -3.61 -27.77
N PRO A 577 34.31 -3.77 -28.31
CA PRO A 577 35.28 -2.68 -28.40
C PRO A 577 34.63 -1.47 -29.12
N GLU A 578 34.51 -0.35 -28.42
CA GLU A 578 33.87 0.88 -28.92
C GLU A 578 34.68 2.09 -28.53
N ALA A 579 34.97 2.96 -29.50
CA ALA A 579 35.57 4.27 -29.27
C ALA A 579 34.66 5.40 -29.71
N LYS A 580 34.60 6.47 -28.89
CA LYS A 580 33.88 7.70 -29.23
C LYS A 580 34.80 8.62 -30.03
N ILE A 581 34.30 9.22 -31.10
CA ILE A 581 35.10 10.13 -31.94
C ILE A 581 35.04 11.53 -31.34
N LEU A 582 36.11 11.93 -30.65
CA LEU A 582 36.25 13.27 -30.07
C LEU A 582 36.79 14.31 -31.06
N GLY A 583 37.30 13.88 -32.22
CA GLY A 583 37.72 14.79 -33.30
C GLY A 583 39.16 15.30 -33.21
N ILE A 584 39.95 14.83 -32.25
CA ILE A 584 41.39 15.10 -32.18
C ILE A 584 42.19 14.04 -32.94
N GLU A 585 41.68 12.81 -32.94
CA GLU A 585 42.33 11.62 -33.44
C GLU A 585 41.55 11.04 -34.63
N SER A 586 42.23 10.26 -35.47
CA SER A 586 41.57 9.54 -36.55
C SER A 586 40.59 8.50 -35.98
N PRO A 587 39.53 8.09 -36.71
CA PRO A 587 38.63 7.04 -36.23
C PRO A 587 39.36 5.75 -35.87
N TYR A 588 40.42 5.41 -36.62
CA TYR A 588 41.30 4.29 -36.32
C TYR A 588 42.07 4.49 -35.02
N GLY A 589 42.68 5.67 -34.83
CA GLY A 589 43.42 6.02 -33.62
C GLY A 589 42.55 5.99 -32.36
N ALA A 590 41.32 6.50 -32.44
CA ALA A 590 40.34 6.45 -31.35
C ALA A 590 40.11 5.00 -30.88
N ILE A 591 39.97 4.07 -31.84
CA ILE A 591 39.71 2.67 -31.51
C ILE A 591 40.95 1.99 -30.96
N CYS A 592 42.13 2.21 -31.57
CA CYS A 592 43.37 1.69 -31.03
C CYS A 592 43.53 2.12 -29.56
N CYS A 593 43.34 3.41 -29.25
CA CYS A 593 43.44 3.90 -27.90
C CYS A 593 42.42 3.28 -26.95
N SER A 594 41.14 3.22 -27.34
CA SER A 594 40.13 2.55 -26.52
C SER A 594 40.44 1.07 -26.30
N PHE A 595 40.96 0.39 -27.32
CA PHE A 595 41.38 -1.00 -27.23
C PHE A 595 42.59 -1.17 -26.30
N TYR A 596 43.59 -0.31 -26.40
CA TYR A 596 44.76 -0.34 -25.51
C TYR A 596 44.37 -0.10 -24.05
N GLU A 597 43.49 0.89 -23.81
CA GLU A 597 42.96 1.19 -22.48
C GLU A 597 42.17 0.01 -21.90
N LEU A 598 41.30 -0.63 -22.70
CA LEU A 598 40.48 -1.75 -22.25
C LEU A 598 41.25 -3.06 -22.10
N ALA A 599 42.15 -3.38 -23.04
CA ALA A 599 42.88 -4.63 -23.07
C ALA A 599 44.09 -4.64 -22.15
N PHE A 600 44.86 -3.54 -22.13
CA PHE A 600 46.13 -3.46 -21.41
C PHE A 600 46.07 -2.57 -20.15
N LYS A 601 44.96 -1.86 -19.90
CA LYS A 601 44.80 -0.88 -18.79
C LYS A 601 45.85 0.23 -18.82
N ASP A 602 46.38 0.48 -20.00
CA ASP A 602 47.36 1.53 -20.23
C ASP A 602 46.62 2.80 -20.66
N SER A 603 46.78 3.86 -19.87
CA SER A 603 46.10 5.14 -20.08
C SER A 603 47.01 6.20 -20.68
N ASP A 604 48.19 5.82 -21.19
CA ASP A 604 49.16 6.77 -21.71
C ASP A 604 48.60 7.57 -22.90
N SER A 605 48.53 8.89 -22.72
CA SER A 605 47.95 9.84 -23.68
C SER A 605 48.75 9.99 -24.97
N GLU A 606 50.00 9.50 -25.01
CA GLU A 606 50.86 9.57 -26.20
C GLU A 606 50.35 8.69 -27.34
N HIS A 607 49.67 7.59 -27.02
CA HIS A 607 49.15 6.66 -28.01
C HIS A 607 48.08 7.26 -28.94
N ARG A 608 47.31 8.26 -28.48
CA ARG A 608 46.19 8.91 -29.23
C ARG A 608 46.60 9.54 -30.54
N PHE A 609 47.85 9.97 -30.64
CA PHE A 609 48.38 10.67 -31.80
C PHE A 609 49.30 9.80 -32.66
N SER A 610 49.64 8.59 -32.20
CA SER A 610 50.59 7.71 -32.88
C SER A 610 49.95 6.82 -33.96
N PHE A 611 48.64 6.62 -33.89
CA PHE A 611 47.92 5.67 -34.74
C PHE A 611 47.19 6.37 -35.89
N GLU A 612 47.76 6.26 -37.08
CA GLU A 612 47.13 6.65 -38.34
C GLU A 612 46.61 5.44 -39.11
N GLU A 613 45.64 5.65 -40.01
CA GLU A 613 45.11 4.60 -40.88
C GLU A 613 46.18 3.99 -41.80
N SER A 614 47.25 4.74 -42.09
CA SER A 614 48.45 4.30 -42.80
C SER A 614 49.19 3.16 -42.06
N ASN A 615 49.06 3.07 -40.74
CA ASN A 615 49.64 1.99 -39.93
C ASN A 615 48.85 0.69 -40.03
N MET A 616 47.67 0.70 -40.68
CA MET A 616 46.85 -0.49 -40.81
C MET A 616 47.49 -1.46 -41.82
N ILE A 617 47.94 -2.62 -41.33
CA ILE A 617 48.47 -3.68 -42.20
C ILE A 617 47.32 -4.22 -43.05
N LYS A 618 47.29 -3.83 -44.33
CA LYS A 618 46.37 -4.43 -45.32
C LYS A 618 46.85 -5.84 -45.63
N VAL A 619 46.40 -6.81 -44.84
CA VAL A 619 46.56 -8.22 -45.20
C VAL A 619 45.65 -8.50 -46.38
N LYS A 620 46.22 -8.49 -47.60
CA LYS A 620 45.56 -9.12 -48.75
C LYS A 620 45.53 -10.62 -48.46
N PHE A 621 44.35 -11.15 -48.16
CA PHE A 621 44.12 -12.58 -48.27
C PHE A 621 44.28 -12.92 -49.76
N TYR A 622 45.38 -13.58 -50.12
CA TYR A 622 45.44 -14.30 -51.38
C TYR A 622 44.51 -15.51 -51.21
N ASP A 623 43.60 -15.64 -52.18
CA ASP A 623 42.47 -16.59 -52.23
C ASP A 623 42.83 -18.03 -51.83
#